data_AF-A0A6G3WQ28-F1
#
_entry.id   AF-A0A6G3WQ28-F1
#
_cell.length_a   1.000
_cell.length_b   1.000
_cell.length_c   1.000
_cell.angle_alpha   90.00
_cell.angle_beta   90.00
_cell.angle_gamma   90.00
#
_symmetry.space_group_name_H-M   'P 1'
#
loop_
_entity.id
_entity.type
_entity.pdbx_description
1 polymer ?
#
loop_
_entity_poly.entity_id
_entity_poly.type
_entity_poly.pdbx_seq_one_letter_code
_entity_poly.pdbx_strand_id
1 'polypeptide(L)'
;DRALTAPAPDRPAAVALWTVRAARQDALVKALLTGHWVEGLPRPDRRPGSRGRTGGRPPPAPGELLALVRDRMAAVSPEATAGRCEIALRLALSCVIVPVPGDDATDSRALHLVREASREASRTVVGTGQAGTGRAAAVPPSREAGAGRGGLSGPSRTAGGRSPR
;
A
#
# COMPACT_ATOMS: atom_id res chain seq x y z
N ASP A 1 22.94 -1.09 10.77
CA ASP A 1 21.63 -1.66 11.09
C ASP A 1 20.86 -1.93 9.79
N ARG A 2 20.54 -3.20 9.46
CA ARG A 2 19.87 -3.56 8.20
C ARG A 2 18.39 -3.87 8.51
N ALA A 3 17.53 -2.85 8.50
CA ALA A 3 16.09 -3.05 8.76
C ALA A 3 15.43 -4.12 7.87
N LEU A 4 15.91 -4.28 6.63
CA LEU A 4 15.44 -5.30 5.69
C LEU A 4 15.90 -6.74 6.02
N THR A 5 16.86 -6.94 6.92
CA THR A 5 17.25 -8.29 7.37
C THR A 5 16.45 -8.78 8.57
N ALA A 6 15.54 -7.97 9.10
CA ALA A 6 14.61 -8.42 10.13
C ALA A 6 13.78 -9.63 9.62
N PRO A 7 13.40 -10.56 10.51
CA PRO A 7 12.58 -11.69 10.12
C PRO A 7 11.21 -11.22 9.64
N ALA A 8 10.62 -11.96 8.71
CA ALA A 8 9.22 -11.82 8.42
C ALA A 8 8.43 -12.53 9.52
N PRO A 9 7.56 -11.86 10.27
CA PRO A 9 6.67 -10.78 9.82
C PRO A 9 7.05 -9.36 10.29
N ASP A 10 8.10 -9.20 11.08
CA ASP A 10 8.46 -7.94 11.73
C ASP A 10 9.17 -6.95 10.79
N ARG A 11 9.58 -7.38 9.59
CA ARG A 11 10.32 -6.55 8.64
C ARG A 11 9.66 -5.20 8.29
N PRO A 12 8.35 -5.10 8.00
CA PRO A 12 7.72 -3.80 7.76
C PRO A 12 7.81 -2.86 8.97
N ALA A 13 7.64 -3.39 10.19
CA ALA A 13 7.78 -2.63 11.41
C ALA A 13 9.24 -2.20 11.65
N ALA A 14 10.21 -3.06 11.35
CA ALA A 14 11.63 -2.74 11.45
C ALA A 14 12.05 -1.62 10.47
N VAL A 15 11.49 -1.61 9.25
CA VAL A 15 11.74 -0.53 8.27
C VAL A 15 11.07 0.77 8.69
N ALA A 16 9.82 0.72 9.18
CA ALA A 16 9.13 1.88 9.74
C ALA A 16 9.93 2.49 10.90
N LEU A 17 10.42 1.65 11.81
CA LEU A 17 11.28 2.00 12.92
C LEU A 17 12.55 2.72 12.47
N TRP A 18 13.29 2.09 11.57
CA TRP A 18 14.50 2.66 11.01
C TRP A 18 14.23 4.01 10.34
N THR A 19 13.11 4.15 9.63
CA THR A 19 12.71 5.39 8.95
C THR A 19 12.51 6.53 9.94
N VAL A 20 11.77 6.30 11.03
CA VAL A 20 11.54 7.32 12.07
C VAL A 20 12.85 7.73 12.72
N ARG A 21 13.71 6.77 13.09
CA ARG A 21 15.01 7.03 13.69
C ARG A 21 15.90 7.86 12.75
N ALA A 22 16.01 7.44 11.48
CA ALA A 22 16.82 8.14 10.49
C ALA A 22 16.33 9.58 10.26
N ALA A 23 15.02 9.79 10.15
CA ALA A 23 14.46 11.13 9.95
C ALA A 23 14.64 12.06 11.15
N ARG A 24 14.73 11.53 12.38
CA ARG A 24 15.02 12.33 13.58
C ARG A 24 16.49 12.72 13.69
N GLN A 25 17.39 11.85 13.22
CA GLN A 25 18.84 12.07 13.29
C GLN A 25 19.40 12.86 12.10
N ASP A 26 18.69 12.87 10.96
CA ASP A 26 19.15 13.52 9.74
C ASP A 26 18.05 14.38 9.07
N ALA A 27 18.28 15.70 9.05
CA ALA A 27 17.38 16.68 8.45
C ALA A 27 17.21 16.50 6.93
N LEU A 28 18.20 15.95 6.22
CA LEU A 28 18.10 15.63 4.79
C LEU A 28 17.16 14.44 4.58
N VAL A 29 17.26 13.41 5.42
CA VAL A 29 16.34 12.26 5.37
C VAL A 29 14.91 12.74 5.64
N LYS A 30 14.72 13.60 6.66
CA LYS A 30 13.41 14.21 6.93
C LYS A 30 12.90 15.01 5.72
N ALA A 31 13.74 15.84 5.11
CA ALA A 31 13.38 16.64 3.94
C ALA A 31 13.04 15.78 2.71
N LEU A 32 13.74 14.65 2.52
CA LEU A 32 13.45 13.69 1.46
C LEU A 32 12.10 12.98 1.67
N LEU A 33 11.79 12.58 2.91
CA LEU A 33 10.56 11.88 3.26
C LEU A 33 9.32 12.78 3.22
N THR A 34 9.48 14.05 3.61
CA THR A 34 8.35 14.99 3.75
C THR A 34 8.24 15.98 2.59
N GLY A 35 9.31 16.16 1.82
CA GLY A 35 9.41 17.24 0.82
C GLY A 35 9.63 18.62 1.41
N HIS A 36 9.73 18.75 2.74
CA HIS A 36 9.94 20.02 3.42
C HIS A 36 11.44 20.31 3.60
N TRP A 37 11.95 21.26 2.83
CA TRP A 37 13.35 21.70 2.85
C TRP A 37 13.47 22.96 3.70
N VAL A 38 14.01 22.83 4.91
CA VAL A 38 14.31 23.99 5.77
C VAL A 38 15.46 24.81 5.20
N GLU A 39 15.58 26.06 5.65
CA GLU A 39 16.64 26.96 5.24
C GLU A 39 18.03 26.36 5.47
N GLY A 40 18.93 26.54 4.50
CA GLY A 40 20.29 25.99 4.53
C GLY A 40 20.44 24.55 4.01
N LEU A 41 19.35 23.81 3.76
CA LEU A 41 19.45 22.48 3.14
C LEU A 41 19.64 22.54 1.61
N PRO A 42 20.48 21.66 1.04
CA PRO A 42 20.66 21.54 -0.41
C PRO A 42 19.39 21.00 -1.08
N ARG A 43 18.59 21.90 -1.67
CA ARG A 43 17.35 21.54 -2.36
C ARG A 43 17.64 20.86 -3.71
N PRO A 44 17.02 19.72 -4.01
CA PRO A 44 17.13 19.09 -5.32
C PRO A 44 16.53 19.97 -6.41
N ASP A 45 17.30 20.25 -7.45
CA ASP A 45 16.77 20.84 -8.68
C ASP A 45 16.10 19.74 -9.51
N ARG A 46 14.80 19.92 -9.77
CA ARG A 46 13.96 18.96 -10.49
C ARG A 46 13.52 19.46 -11.86
N ARG A 47 14.10 20.57 -12.34
CA ARG A 47 13.79 21.07 -13.69
C ARG A 47 14.19 20.05 -14.76
N PRO A 48 13.39 19.88 -15.83
CA PRO A 48 13.77 19.03 -16.96
C PRO A 48 15.15 19.43 -17.50
N GLY A 49 16.05 18.47 -17.67
CA GLY A 49 17.43 18.71 -18.14
C GLY A 49 18.41 19.21 -17.08
N SER A 50 17.94 19.49 -15.85
CA SER A 50 18.82 19.74 -14.71
C SER A 50 19.60 18.48 -14.36
N ARG A 51 20.91 18.53 -14.56
CA ARG A 51 21.86 17.61 -13.96
C ARG A 51 22.40 18.36 -12.75
N GLY A 52 21.99 17.96 -11.55
CA GLY A 52 22.46 18.60 -10.31
C GLY A 52 23.99 18.61 -10.20
N ARG A 53 24.56 19.18 -9.14
CA ARG A 53 26.04 19.33 -9.02
C ARG A 53 26.86 18.06 -9.26
N THR A 54 26.28 16.88 -9.07
CA THR A 54 26.92 15.57 -9.27
C THR A 54 26.67 14.97 -10.66
N GLY A 55 26.04 15.69 -11.59
CA GLY A 55 25.70 15.20 -12.93
C GLY A 55 24.56 14.17 -12.98
N GLY A 56 24.04 13.75 -11.82
CA GLY A 56 23.04 12.69 -11.68
C GLY A 56 21.59 13.17 -11.70
N ARG A 57 20.67 12.20 -11.84
CA ARG A 57 19.22 12.41 -11.68
C ARG A 57 18.95 12.95 -10.27
N PRO A 58 18.04 13.92 -10.10
CA PRO A 58 17.63 14.35 -8.76
C PRO A 58 17.11 13.17 -7.93
N PRO A 59 17.27 13.20 -6.60
CA PRO A 59 16.69 12.19 -5.72
C PRO A 59 15.17 12.10 -5.91
N PRO A 60 14.58 10.91 -5.68
CA PRO A 60 13.16 10.67 -5.88
C PRO A 60 12.30 11.69 -5.11
N ALA A 61 11.15 12.04 -5.67
CA ALA A 61 10.14 12.78 -4.92
C ALA A 61 9.64 11.93 -3.73
N PRO A 62 9.07 12.55 -2.66
CA PRO A 62 8.62 11.82 -1.49
C PRO A 62 7.71 10.61 -1.81
N GLY A 63 6.72 10.79 -2.69
CA GLY A 63 5.83 9.71 -3.11
C GLY A 63 6.55 8.60 -3.89
N GLU A 64 7.52 8.95 -4.74
CA GLU A 64 8.33 7.98 -5.48
C GLU A 64 9.23 7.17 -4.54
N LEU A 65 9.81 7.83 -3.54
CA LEU A 65 10.62 7.17 -2.52
C LEU A 65 9.80 6.15 -1.74
N LEU A 66 8.58 6.51 -1.33
CA LEU A 66 7.68 5.60 -0.62
C LEU A 66 7.28 4.40 -1.49
N ALA A 67 7.00 4.62 -2.78
CA ALA A 67 6.74 3.53 -3.72
C ALA A 67 7.94 2.58 -3.83
N LEU A 68 9.15 3.11 -4.03
CA LEU A 68 10.38 2.30 -4.10
C LEU A 68 10.64 1.49 -2.83
N VAL A 69 10.39 2.08 -1.65
CA VAL A 69 10.56 1.39 -0.37
C VAL A 69 9.50 0.30 -0.20
N ARG A 70 8.24 0.58 -0.53
CA ARG A 70 7.15 -0.41 -0.52
C ARG A 70 7.47 -1.59 -1.43
N ASP A 71 7.86 -1.33 -2.67
CA ASP A 71 8.12 -2.36 -3.68
C ASP A 71 9.34 -3.21 -3.27
N ARG A 72 10.39 -2.59 -2.73
CA ARG A 72 11.54 -3.32 -2.17
C ARG A 72 11.15 -4.16 -0.96
N MET A 73 10.32 -3.65 -0.05
CA MET A 73 9.85 -4.42 1.11
C MET A 73 8.98 -5.61 0.71
N ALA A 74 8.08 -5.43 -0.25
CA ALA A 74 7.25 -6.50 -0.80
C ALA A 74 8.11 -7.58 -1.46
N ALA A 75 9.13 -7.19 -2.24
CA ALA A 75 10.04 -8.12 -2.90
C ALA A 75 10.82 -9.02 -1.92
N VAL A 76 11.14 -8.52 -0.72
CA VAL A 76 11.88 -9.28 0.30
C VAL A 76 10.98 -9.87 1.39
N SER A 77 9.68 -9.61 1.35
CA SER A 77 8.69 -10.08 2.35
C SER A 77 7.47 -10.70 1.66
N PRO A 78 7.62 -11.83 0.96
CA PRO A 78 6.51 -12.43 0.19
C PRO A 78 5.31 -12.82 1.08
N GLU A 79 5.56 -13.09 2.37
CA GLU A 79 4.53 -13.34 3.40
C GLU A 79 3.90 -12.07 4.02
N ALA A 80 4.44 -10.87 3.73
CA ALA A 80 3.81 -9.62 4.13
C ALA A 80 2.92 -9.09 3.01
N THR A 81 1.65 -8.81 3.32
CA THR A 81 0.75 -8.21 2.33
C THR A 81 1.24 -6.82 1.95
N ALA A 82 1.06 -6.41 0.69
CA ALA A 82 1.41 -5.06 0.23
C ALA A 82 0.77 -3.96 1.10
N GLY A 83 -0.46 -4.20 1.59
CA GLY A 83 -1.15 -3.34 2.54
C GLY A 83 -0.44 -3.19 3.89
N ARG A 84 0.20 -4.25 4.41
CA ARG A 84 0.98 -4.18 5.66
C ARG A 84 2.20 -3.27 5.50
N CYS A 85 2.90 -3.40 4.38
CA CYS A 85 4.03 -2.53 4.04
C CYS A 85 3.59 -1.06 3.92
N GLU A 86 2.45 -0.82 3.30
CA GLU A 86 1.90 0.52 3.15
C GLU A 86 1.46 1.15 4.48
N ILE A 87 0.76 0.40 5.33
CA ILE A 87 0.34 0.87 6.67
C ILE A 87 1.56 1.25 7.51
N ALA A 88 2.58 0.40 7.54
CA ALA A 88 3.80 0.65 8.31
C ALA A 88 4.50 1.95 7.84
N LEU A 89 4.58 2.18 6.52
CA LEU A 89 5.14 3.42 5.95
C LEU A 89 4.31 4.66 6.29
N ARG A 90 2.98 4.57 6.21
CA ARG A 90 2.08 5.69 6.55
C ARG A 90 2.19 6.06 8.02
N LEU A 91 2.27 5.08 8.91
CA LEU A 91 2.46 5.30 10.33
C LEU A 91 3.83 5.94 10.63
N ALA A 92 4.91 5.43 10.03
CA ALA A 92 6.23 6.03 10.16
C ALA A 92 6.23 7.50 9.72
N LEU A 93 5.65 7.80 8.56
CA LEU A 93 5.57 9.16 8.04
C LEU A 93 4.73 10.08 8.94
N SER A 94 3.62 9.58 9.48
CA SER A 94 2.82 10.31 10.47
C SER A 94 3.65 10.70 11.70
N CYS A 95 4.45 9.78 12.24
CA CYS A 95 5.36 10.06 13.37
C CYS A 95 6.50 11.04 13.03
N VAL A 96 6.92 11.11 11.76
CA VAL A 96 7.94 12.08 11.30
C VAL A 96 7.35 13.48 11.17
N ILE A 97 6.09 13.59 10.73
CA ILE A 97 5.39 14.87 10.54
C ILE A 97 4.89 15.42 11.87
N VAL A 98 4.31 14.56 12.71
CA VAL A 98 3.79 14.89 14.04
C VAL A 98 4.60 14.10 15.08
N PRO A 99 5.71 14.66 15.60
CA PRO A 99 6.53 13.98 16.58
C PRO A 99 5.74 13.73 17.87
N VAL A 100 5.87 12.52 18.42
CA VAL A 100 5.30 12.21 19.74
C VAL A 100 6.20 12.86 20.82
N PRO A 101 5.66 13.71 21.70
CA PRO A 101 6.44 14.34 22.76
C PRO A 101 7.02 13.32 23.75
N GLY A 102 8.27 13.52 24.20
CA GLY A 102 8.91 12.67 25.23
C GLY A 102 9.39 11.30 24.75
N ASP A 103 9.44 11.09 23.44
CA ASP A 103 9.69 9.82 22.80
C ASP A 103 11.18 9.73 22.41
N ASP A 104 12.03 9.06 23.19
CA ASP A 104 13.41 8.78 22.79
C ASP A 104 13.47 7.57 21.84
N ALA A 105 14.46 7.58 20.94
CA ALA A 105 14.44 6.76 19.73
C ALA A 105 14.62 5.25 19.99
N THR A 106 15.03 4.88 21.20
CA THR A 106 15.46 3.51 21.52
C THR A 106 14.28 2.60 21.77
N ASP A 107 13.19 3.11 22.38
CA ASP A 107 11.98 2.35 22.73
C ASP A 107 10.70 3.20 22.59
N SER A 108 10.54 3.84 21.44
CA SER A 108 9.46 4.80 21.26
C SER A 108 8.08 4.16 21.36
N ARG A 109 7.18 4.74 22.17
CA ARG A 109 5.79 4.30 22.32
C ARG A 109 5.05 4.33 20.99
N ALA A 110 5.39 5.27 20.14
CA ALA A 110 4.93 5.35 18.75
C ALA A 110 5.24 4.06 17.96
N LEU A 111 6.43 3.49 18.16
CA LEU A 111 6.92 2.30 17.46
C LEU A 111 6.25 1.02 17.97
N HIS A 112 5.98 0.95 19.28
CA HIS A 112 5.17 -0.13 19.83
C HIS A 112 3.74 -0.11 19.24
N LEU A 113 3.14 1.07 19.13
CA LEU A 113 1.83 1.24 18.49
C LEU A 113 1.85 0.85 17.00
N VAL A 114 2.91 1.18 16.26
CA VAL A 114 3.05 0.73 14.85
C VAL A 114 3.13 -0.79 14.76
N ARG A 115 3.87 -1.45 15.66
CA ARG A 115 4.00 -2.91 15.67
C ARG A 115 2.68 -3.59 16.00
N GLU A 116 1.98 -3.10 17.02
CA GLU A 116 0.68 -3.65 17.44
C GLU A 116 -0.41 -3.41 16.37
N ALA A 117 -0.48 -2.21 15.80
CA ALA A 117 -1.41 -1.91 14.71
C ALA A 117 -1.14 -2.76 13.46
N SER A 118 0.13 -2.98 13.11
CA SER A 118 0.50 -3.84 11.99
C SER A 118 0.16 -5.31 12.24
N ARG A 119 0.30 -5.79 13.48
CA ARG A 119 -0.11 -7.14 13.90
C ARG A 119 -1.63 -7.31 13.86
N GLU A 120 -2.38 -6.31 14.29
CA GLU A 120 -3.86 -6.35 14.26
C GLU A 120 -4.38 -6.35 12.82
N ALA A 121 -3.85 -5.47 11.96
CA ALA A 121 -4.16 -5.45 10.53
C ALA A 121 -3.83 -6.77 9.81
N SER A 122 -2.93 -7.57 10.38
CA SER A 122 -2.61 -8.91 9.87
C SER A 122 -3.66 -9.95 10.23
N ARG A 123 -4.22 -9.85 11.44
CA ARG A 123 -5.25 -10.78 11.92
C ARG A 123 -6.58 -10.56 11.19
N THR A 124 -6.92 -9.31 10.86
CA THR A 124 -8.15 -8.97 10.13
C THR A 124 -8.13 -9.44 8.67
N VAL A 125 -6.97 -9.39 7.99
CA VAL A 125 -6.82 -9.88 6.61
C VAL A 125 -6.85 -11.42 6.54
N VAL A 126 -6.26 -12.12 7.52
CA VAL A 126 -6.33 -13.59 7.60
C VAL A 126 -7.77 -14.06 7.88
N GLY A 127 -8.51 -13.35 8.73
CA GLY A 127 -9.92 -13.65 9.02
C GLY A 127 -10.87 -13.46 7.82
N THR A 128 -10.55 -12.58 6.88
CA THR A 128 -11.35 -12.36 5.66
C THR A 128 -11.07 -13.39 4.55
N GLY A 129 -9.86 -13.97 4.50
CA GLY A 129 -9.51 -15.02 3.53
C GLY A 129 -10.13 -16.39 3.83
N GLN A 130 -10.55 -16.65 5.06
CA GLN A 130 -11.08 -17.95 5.51
C GLN A 130 -12.62 -18.05 5.43
N ALA A 131 -13.32 -16.93 5.19
CA ALA A 131 -14.78 -16.91 5.02
C ALA A 131 -15.25 -17.33 3.61
N GLY A 132 -14.34 -17.60 2.67
CA GLY A 132 -14.64 -17.90 1.26
C GLY A 132 -14.69 -19.39 0.87
N THR A 133 -14.35 -20.32 1.76
CA THR A 133 -14.32 -21.76 1.45
C THR A 133 -15.24 -22.54 2.38
N GLY A 134 -16.54 -22.56 2.06
CA GLY A 134 -17.46 -23.45 2.76
C GLY A 134 -18.90 -22.99 2.82
N ARG A 135 -19.52 -22.66 1.68
CA ARG A 135 -20.99 -22.80 1.58
C ARG A 135 -21.38 -23.16 0.15
N ALA A 136 -21.11 -24.42 -0.20
CA ALA A 136 -21.90 -25.09 -1.23
C ALA A 136 -23.35 -25.06 -0.74
N ALA A 137 -24.13 -24.13 -1.30
CA ALA A 137 -25.56 -24.07 -1.09
C ALA A 137 -26.16 -25.37 -1.64
N ALA A 138 -26.66 -26.20 -0.72
CA ALA A 138 -27.50 -27.34 -1.05
C ALA A 138 -28.71 -26.83 -1.85
N VAL A 139 -28.78 -27.25 -3.11
CA VAL A 139 -29.97 -27.09 -3.95
C VAL A 139 -30.94 -28.23 -3.59
N PRO A 140 -32.15 -27.97 -3.07
CA PRO A 140 -33.16 -29.00 -2.96
C PRO A 140 -33.84 -29.25 -4.32
N PRO A 141 -34.25 -30.50 -4.63
CA PRO A 141 -34.87 -30.81 -5.91
C PRO A 141 -36.33 -30.36 -5.94
N SER A 142 -36.69 -29.53 -6.93
CA SER A 142 -38.08 -29.20 -7.25
C SER A 142 -38.66 -30.24 -8.20
N ARG A 143 -39.79 -30.79 -7.76
CA ARG A 143 -40.57 -31.86 -8.38
C ARG A 143 -41.39 -31.30 -9.55
N GLU A 144 -41.40 -32.04 -10.66
CA GLU A 144 -42.14 -31.78 -11.89
C GLU A 144 -43.67 -31.94 -11.73
N ALA A 145 -44.42 -31.13 -12.49
CA ALA A 145 -45.69 -31.41 -13.20
C ALA A 145 -46.42 -30.05 -13.41
N GLY A 146 -46.92 -29.64 -14.57
CA GLY A 146 -47.00 -30.23 -15.89
C GLY A 146 -47.91 -29.33 -16.76
N ALA A 147 -47.68 -29.39 -18.08
CA ALA A 147 -48.63 -29.21 -19.19
C ALA A 147 -49.42 -27.89 -19.34
N GLY A 148 -49.23 -27.23 -20.49
CA GLY A 148 -50.18 -26.25 -21.03
C GLY A 148 -49.70 -25.64 -22.35
N ARG A 149 -50.25 -26.12 -23.46
CA ARG A 149 -49.91 -25.81 -24.87
C ARG A 149 -50.40 -24.43 -25.36
N GLY A 150 -49.77 -23.95 -26.43
CA GLY A 150 -50.28 -22.98 -27.42
C GLY A 150 -49.14 -22.07 -27.90
N GLY A 151 -48.53 -22.27 -29.07
CA GLY A 151 -49.08 -21.92 -30.40
C GLY A 151 -48.92 -20.40 -30.63
N LEU A 152 -48.39 -19.81 -31.70
CA LEU A 152 -48.14 -20.19 -33.10
C LEU A 152 -47.18 -19.12 -33.72
N SER A 153 -46.48 -19.52 -34.79
CA SER A 153 -46.10 -18.73 -35.99
C SER A 153 -45.33 -17.40 -35.91
N GLY A 154 -44.19 -17.36 -36.62
CA GLY A 154 -43.50 -16.15 -37.11
C GLY A 154 -44.24 -15.46 -38.29
N PRO A 155 -43.59 -14.72 -39.23
CA PRO A 155 -42.14 -14.59 -39.48
C PRO A 155 -41.62 -13.16 -39.82
N SER A 156 -40.28 -13.06 -39.96
CA SER A 156 -39.48 -12.27 -40.92
C SER A 156 -39.80 -10.81 -41.29
N ARG A 157 -38.81 -9.91 -41.13
CA ARG A 157 -38.11 -9.11 -42.19
C ARG A 157 -37.39 -7.88 -41.58
N THR A 158 -36.06 -7.84 -41.62
CA THR A 158 -35.14 -7.15 -42.57
C THR A 158 -35.05 -5.62 -42.50
N ALA A 159 -33.80 -5.18 -42.33
CA ALA A 159 -33.10 -4.10 -43.05
C ALA A 159 -33.19 -2.63 -42.59
N GLY A 160 -31.99 -2.02 -42.55
CA GLY A 160 -31.72 -0.60 -42.75
C GLY A 160 -31.79 0.24 -41.46
N GLY A 161 -30.83 1.06 -41.09
CA GLY A 161 -29.67 1.59 -41.79
C GLY A 161 -29.40 3.02 -41.30
N ARG A 162 -28.12 3.38 -41.19
CA ARG A 162 -27.54 4.73 -41.32
C ARG A 162 -27.86 5.82 -40.27
N SER A 163 -26.81 6.12 -39.47
CA SER A 163 -26.27 7.50 -39.28
C SER A 163 -26.02 8.18 -40.64
N PRO A 164 -25.97 9.53 -40.79
CA PRO A 164 -25.24 10.53 -39.98
C PRO A 164 -26.10 11.81 -39.74
N ARG A 165 -25.70 12.89 -39.06
CA ARG A 165 -24.42 13.58 -38.78
C ARG A 165 -24.53 14.27 -37.42
#